data_AF-W2IVB9-F1
#
_entry.id   AF-W2IVB9-F1
#
_cell.length_a   1.000
_cell.length_b   1.000
_cell.length_c   1.000
_cell.angle_alpha   90.00
_cell.angle_beta   90.00
_cell.angle_gamma   90.00
#
_symmetry.space_group_name_H-M   'P 1'
#
loop_
_entity.id
_entity.type
_entity.pdbx_description
1 polymer ?
#
loop_
_entity_poly.entity_id
_entity_poly.type
_entity_poly.pdbx_seq_one_letter_code
_entity_poly.pdbx_strand_id
1 'polypeptide(L)'
;MTNLTDCQRCCIIDELLKLSIDGDLPHGAKIAVARDFKRSPSAIGKIWTHYCISVTAEVEGGEWQSRIKENPGTKRKDRSKCIVRLQELPIEDRSVERRAAGLGGVSRHIICSLVAGGKLERKAARIRPTLTPKNKLDRVEHVLIFINDDTLEFEPLTM
;
A
#
# COMPACT_ATOMS: atom_id res chain seq x y z
N MET A 1 12.13 -21.25 -8.21
CA MET A 1 11.24 -21.83 -9.25
C MET A 1 9.99 -20.97 -9.34
N THR A 2 9.55 -20.62 -10.55
CA THR A 2 8.35 -19.79 -10.78
C THR A 2 7.08 -20.63 -10.72
N ASN A 3 6.00 -20.06 -10.16
CA ASN A 3 4.69 -20.71 -10.13
C ASN A 3 4.15 -20.93 -11.56
N LEU A 4 3.35 -21.98 -11.75
CA LEU A 4 2.66 -22.21 -13.02
C LEU A 4 1.58 -21.15 -13.20
N THR A 5 1.50 -20.56 -14.40
CA THR A 5 0.40 -19.66 -14.76
C THR A 5 -0.89 -20.46 -14.96
N ASP A 6 -2.03 -19.78 -14.89
CA ASP A 6 -3.33 -20.41 -15.12
C ASP A 6 -3.39 -21.08 -16.50
N CYS A 7 -2.96 -20.40 -17.57
CA CYS A 7 -2.89 -21.01 -18.90
C CYS A 7 -2.07 -22.30 -18.93
N GLN A 8 -0.93 -22.35 -18.23
CA GLN A 8 -0.11 -23.58 -18.15
C GLN A 8 -0.83 -24.69 -17.39
N ARG A 9 -1.57 -24.36 -16.34
CA ARG A 9 -2.35 -25.33 -15.56
C ARG A 9 -3.51 -25.91 -16.38
N CYS A 10 -4.15 -25.09 -17.22
CA CYS A 10 -5.15 -25.53 -18.18
C CYS A 10 -4.55 -26.55 -19.17
N CYS A 11 -3.46 -26.19 -19.84
CA CYS A 11 -2.82 -27.09 -20.79
C CYS A 11 -2.34 -28.41 -20.15
N ILE A 12 -1.85 -28.38 -18.92
CA ILE A 12 -1.49 -29.60 -18.18
C ILE A 12 -2.69 -30.54 -18.03
N ILE A 13 -3.87 -29.99 -17.72
CA ILE A 13 -5.08 -30.79 -17.55
C ILE A 13 -5.59 -31.31 -18.88
N ASP A 14 -5.58 -30.49 -19.93
CA ASP A 14 -5.97 -30.93 -21.27
C ASP A 14 -5.09 -32.11 -21.74
N GLU A 15 -3.77 -32.04 -21.52
CA GLU A 15 -2.86 -33.15 -21.85
C GLU A 15 -3.11 -34.39 -20.98
N LEU A 16 -3.41 -34.22 -19.70
CA LEU A 16 -3.75 -35.36 -18.83
C LEU A 16 -5.10 -35.97 -19.19
N LEU A 17 -6.10 -35.17 -19.57
CA LEU A 17 -7.40 -35.64 -20.01
C LEU A 17 -7.30 -36.44 -21.32
N LYS A 18 -6.47 -36.02 -22.27
CA LYS A 18 -6.17 -36.79 -23.50
C LYS A 18 -5.57 -38.16 -23.20
N LEU A 19 -4.79 -38.27 -22.12
CA LEU A 19 -4.13 -39.50 -21.69
C LEU A 19 -4.98 -40.34 -20.74
N SER A 20 -6.07 -39.79 -20.22
CA SER A 20 -6.94 -40.44 -19.24
C SER A 20 -7.85 -41.46 -19.90
N ILE A 21 -7.96 -42.64 -19.30
CA ILE A 21 -8.85 -43.73 -19.72
C ILE A 21 -9.84 -43.96 -18.58
N ASP A 22 -11.13 -43.79 -18.83
CA ASP A 22 -12.20 -43.94 -17.83
C ASP A 22 -12.02 -43.11 -16.54
N GLY A 23 -11.31 -41.98 -16.65
CA GLY A 23 -10.99 -41.09 -15.52
C GLY A 23 -9.70 -41.43 -14.78
N ASP A 24 -9.03 -42.53 -15.16
CA ASP A 24 -7.75 -42.95 -14.59
C ASP A 24 -6.57 -42.63 -15.52
N LEU A 25 -5.47 -42.21 -14.90
CA LEU A 25 -4.23 -41.90 -15.61
C LEU A 25 -3.34 -43.14 -15.71
N PRO A 26 -2.83 -43.48 -16.90
CA PRO A 26 -1.92 -44.60 -17.08
C PRO A 26 -0.59 -44.34 -16.35
N HIS A 27 0.09 -45.43 -15.99
CA HIS A 27 1.38 -45.36 -15.33
C HIS A 27 2.38 -44.55 -16.18
N GLY A 28 3.02 -43.55 -15.57
CA GLY A 28 3.98 -42.68 -16.25
C GLY A 28 3.38 -41.45 -16.95
N ALA A 29 2.05 -41.31 -17.08
CA ALA A 29 1.43 -40.13 -17.71
C ALA A 29 1.84 -38.81 -17.01
N LYS A 30 1.81 -38.80 -15.68
CA LYS A 30 2.26 -37.65 -14.86
C LYS A 30 3.74 -37.33 -15.07
N ILE A 31 4.57 -38.32 -15.37
CA ILE A 31 6.02 -38.16 -15.60
C ILE A 31 6.26 -37.56 -16.99
N ALA A 32 5.52 -38.03 -17.99
CA ALA A 32 5.59 -37.52 -19.35
C ALA A 32 5.22 -36.02 -19.38
N VAL A 33 4.04 -35.66 -18.88
CA VAL A 33 3.60 -34.25 -18.81
C VAL A 33 4.54 -33.41 -17.93
N ALA A 34 5.11 -33.99 -16.86
CA ALA A 34 6.08 -33.28 -16.01
C ALA A 34 7.36 -32.91 -16.73
N ARG A 35 7.82 -33.74 -17.66
CA ARG A 35 8.99 -33.48 -18.50
C ARG A 35 8.74 -32.28 -19.42
N ASP A 36 7.57 -32.23 -20.05
CA ASP A 36 7.22 -31.20 -21.03
C ASP A 36 7.07 -29.83 -20.38
N PHE A 37 6.44 -29.78 -19.20
CA PHE A 37 6.26 -28.53 -18.44
C PHE A 37 7.44 -28.20 -17.52
N LYS A 38 8.50 -29.01 -17.50
CA LYS A 38 9.68 -28.87 -16.62
C LYS A 38 9.27 -28.70 -15.15
N ARG A 39 8.39 -29.56 -14.66
CA ARG A 39 7.89 -29.57 -13.29
C ARG A 39 8.07 -30.94 -12.65
N SER A 40 7.92 -31.02 -11.34
CA SER A 40 7.95 -32.30 -10.66
C SER A 40 6.66 -33.08 -10.95
N PRO A 41 6.72 -34.42 -11.13
CA PRO A 41 5.53 -35.26 -11.26
C PRO A 41 4.56 -35.10 -10.07
N SER A 42 5.09 -34.81 -8.88
CA SER A 42 4.29 -34.50 -7.69
C SER A 42 3.46 -33.22 -7.85
N ALA A 43 4.01 -32.15 -8.44
CA ALA A 43 3.27 -30.92 -8.68
C ALA A 43 2.12 -31.12 -9.67
N ILE A 44 2.36 -31.87 -10.74
CA ILE A 44 1.33 -32.24 -11.72
C ILE A 44 0.27 -33.16 -11.10
N GLY A 45 0.69 -34.13 -10.29
CA GLY A 45 -0.22 -34.99 -9.55
C GLY A 45 -1.17 -34.21 -8.65
N LYS A 46 -0.68 -33.18 -7.94
CA LYS A 46 -1.53 -32.29 -7.12
C LYS A 46 -2.55 -31.51 -7.95
N ILE A 47 -2.18 -31.05 -9.14
CA ILE A 47 -3.10 -30.37 -10.06
C ILE A 47 -4.20 -31.33 -10.50
N TRP A 48 -3.83 -32.54 -10.93
CA TRP A 48 -4.78 -33.58 -11.35
C TRP A 48 -5.75 -33.97 -10.23
N THR A 49 -5.23 -34.28 -9.03
CA THR A 49 -6.08 -34.65 -7.90
C THR A 49 -7.07 -33.54 -7.55
N HIS A 50 -6.64 -32.28 -7.58
CA HIS A 50 -7.54 -31.14 -7.34
C HIS A 50 -8.64 -31.06 -8.41
N TYR A 51 -8.26 -31.22 -9.67
CA TYR A 51 -9.20 -31.25 -10.78
C TYR A 51 -10.24 -32.37 -10.61
N CYS A 52 -9.81 -33.61 -10.33
CA CYS A 52 -10.73 -34.72 -10.07
C CYS A 52 -11.68 -34.44 -8.90
N ILE A 53 -11.18 -33.91 -7.79
CA ILE A 53 -12.00 -33.55 -6.62
C ILE A 53 -13.07 -32.52 -7.01
N SER A 54 -12.71 -31.51 -7.79
CA SER A 54 -13.66 -30.48 -8.22
C SER A 54 -14.71 -31.00 -9.21
N VAL A 55 -14.32 -31.94 -10.09
CA VAL A 55 -15.26 -32.60 -11.01
C VAL A 55 -16.23 -33.49 -10.23
N THR A 56 -15.76 -34.21 -9.20
CA THR A 56 -16.65 -34.98 -8.31
C THR A 56 -17.56 -34.11 -7.46
N ALA A 57 -17.24 -32.84 -7.27
CA ALA A 57 -18.05 -31.86 -6.57
C ALA A 57 -19.03 -31.10 -7.50
N GLU A 58 -19.26 -31.61 -8.72
CA GLU A 58 -20.17 -31.05 -9.74
C GLU A 58 -19.82 -29.62 -10.21
N VAL A 59 -18.55 -29.21 -10.09
CA VAL A 59 -18.09 -27.96 -10.70
C VAL A 59 -17.93 -28.19 -12.20
N GLU A 60 -18.79 -27.58 -13.02
CA GLU A 60 -18.72 -27.64 -14.49
C GLU A 60 -17.32 -27.24 -14.97
N GLY A 61 -16.63 -28.17 -15.65
CA GLY A 61 -15.29 -27.95 -16.19
C GLY A 61 -14.13 -28.06 -15.19
N GLY A 62 -14.40 -28.32 -13.91
CA GLY A 62 -13.40 -28.52 -12.86
C GLY A 62 -12.58 -27.27 -12.49
N GLU A 63 -12.11 -27.22 -11.24
CA GLU A 63 -11.22 -26.17 -10.74
C GLU A 63 -9.75 -26.50 -10.99
N TRP A 64 -9.14 -25.73 -11.88
CA TRP A 64 -7.73 -25.88 -12.24
C TRP A 64 -6.86 -24.65 -11.98
N GLN A 65 -7.49 -23.50 -11.72
CA GLN A 65 -6.79 -22.24 -11.51
C GLN A 65 -5.85 -22.28 -10.29
N SER A 66 -4.81 -21.45 -10.31
CA SER A 66 -3.98 -21.22 -9.15
C SER A 66 -4.81 -20.57 -8.04
N ARG A 67 -4.72 -21.13 -6.82
CA ARG A 67 -5.25 -20.49 -5.61
C ARG A 67 -4.38 -19.33 -5.13
N ILE A 68 -3.15 -19.27 -5.61
CA ILE A 68 -2.22 -18.17 -5.36
C ILE A 68 -2.51 -17.11 -6.43
N LYS A 69 -3.47 -16.23 -6.15
CA LYS A 69 -3.84 -15.11 -7.02
C LYS A 69 -3.11 -13.83 -6.58
N GLU A 70 -2.64 -13.08 -7.56
CA GLU A 70 -2.02 -11.75 -7.42
C GLU A 70 -0.88 -11.70 -6.38
N ASN A 71 -1.09 -10.96 -5.29
CA ASN A 71 -0.11 -10.69 -4.25
C ASN A 71 -0.50 -11.48 -2.99
N PRO A 72 -0.10 -12.76 -2.88
CA PRO A 72 -0.48 -13.66 -1.78
C PRO A 72 0.27 -13.34 -0.49
N GLY A 73 1.24 -12.42 -0.54
CA GLY A 73 2.00 -11.98 0.61
C GLY A 73 1.11 -11.34 1.68
N THR A 74 1.72 -11.08 2.84
CA THR A 74 1.05 -10.46 3.98
C THR A 74 0.36 -9.17 3.56
N LYS A 75 -0.98 -9.15 3.68
CA LYS A 75 -1.76 -7.94 3.41
C LYS A 75 -1.35 -6.85 4.39
N ARG A 76 -1.24 -5.61 3.89
CA ARG A 76 -0.90 -4.47 4.74
C ARG A 76 -2.03 -4.28 5.77
N LYS A 77 -1.66 -4.15 7.04
CA LYS A 77 -2.61 -3.78 8.10
C LYS A 77 -3.24 -2.43 7.76
N ASP A 78 -4.51 -2.27 8.12
CA ASP A 78 -5.20 -0.99 7.98
C ASP A 78 -4.49 0.09 8.83
N ARG A 79 -4.28 1.25 8.21
CA ARG A 79 -3.57 2.40 8.78
C ARG A 79 -4.49 3.61 9.01
N SER A 80 -5.79 3.46 8.75
CA SER A 80 -6.83 4.49 8.99
C SER A 80 -6.73 5.06 10.41
N LYS A 81 -6.65 4.19 11.42
CA LYS A 81 -6.52 4.58 12.84
C LYS A 81 -5.27 5.40 13.12
N CYS A 82 -4.16 5.15 12.41
CA CYS A 82 -2.94 5.93 12.56
C CYS A 82 -3.12 7.33 11.99
N ILE A 83 -3.84 7.46 10.87
CA ILE A 83 -4.13 8.74 10.24
C ILE A 83 -4.98 9.60 11.17
N VAL A 84 -6.05 9.02 11.75
CA VAL A 84 -6.95 9.74 12.69
C VAL A 84 -6.17 10.30 13.88
N ARG A 85 -5.36 9.46 14.56
CA ARG A 85 -4.53 9.92 15.69
C ARG A 85 -3.58 11.05 15.31
N LEU A 86 -2.97 10.97 14.13
CA LEU A 86 -2.07 12.00 13.64
C LEU A 86 -2.82 13.30 13.29
N GLN A 87 -4.08 13.22 12.86
CA GLN A 87 -4.93 14.37 12.56
C GLN A 87 -5.49 15.07 13.80
N GLU A 88 -5.56 14.39 14.94
CA GLU A 88 -5.98 14.98 16.23
C GLU A 88 -4.90 15.88 16.85
N LEU A 89 -3.62 15.62 16.57
CA LEU A 89 -2.51 16.44 17.09
C LEU A 89 -2.59 17.88 16.58
N PRO A 90 -2.12 18.91 17.29
CA PRO A 90 -1.95 20.25 16.72
C PRO A 90 -1.02 20.27 15.49
N ILE A 91 -1.18 21.23 14.57
CA ILE A 91 -0.39 21.29 13.30
C ILE A 91 1.12 21.44 13.61
N GLU A 92 1.43 22.14 14.67
CA GLU A 92 2.73 22.50 15.21
C GLU A 92 3.48 21.24 15.64
N ASP A 93 2.77 20.32 16.30
CA ASP A 93 3.28 19.04 16.75
C ASP A 93 3.44 18.01 15.62
N ARG A 94 2.67 18.17 14.53
CA ARG A 94 2.76 17.34 13.31
C ARG A 94 3.94 17.69 12.40
N SER A 95 4.50 18.88 12.54
CA SER A 95 5.54 19.41 11.63
C SER A 95 6.80 18.54 11.57
N VAL A 96 7.17 17.92 12.69
CA VAL A 96 8.34 17.05 12.82
C VAL A 96 7.88 15.60 12.98
N GLU A 97 8.22 14.74 12.00
CA GLU A 97 7.81 13.33 11.97
C GLU A 97 8.14 12.57 13.26
N ARG A 98 9.31 12.85 13.86
CA ARG A 98 9.73 12.21 15.12
C ARG A 98 8.85 12.61 16.29
N ARG A 99 8.45 13.89 16.36
CA ARG A 99 7.58 14.41 17.43
C ARG A 99 6.17 13.88 17.27
N ALA A 100 5.64 13.92 16.05
CA ALA A 100 4.33 13.35 15.70
C ALA A 100 4.25 11.85 15.99
N ALA A 101 5.33 11.11 15.73
CA ALA A 101 5.44 9.69 16.07
C ALA A 101 5.32 9.44 17.58
N GLY A 102 6.06 10.22 18.39
CA GLY A 102 6.04 10.11 19.84
C GLY A 102 4.65 10.44 20.43
N LEU A 103 4.08 11.57 20.03
CA LEU A 103 2.78 12.03 20.55
C LEU A 103 1.60 11.20 20.04
N GLY A 104 1.61 10.80 18.77
CA GLY A 104 0.55 9.99 18.17
C GLY A 104 0.63 8.50 18.48
N GLY A 105 1.71 8.05 19.14
CA GLY A 105 1.96 6.63 19.40
C GLY A 105 2.08 5.80 18.12
N VAL A 106 2.61 6.38 17.05
CA VAL A 106 2.77 5.75 15.73
C VAL A 106 4.25 5.66 15.39
N SER A 107 4.70 4.53 14.84
CA SER A 107 6.11 4.43 14.40
C SER A 107 6.43 5.46 13.31
N ARG A 108 7.64 6.03 13.36
CA ARG A 108 8.12 6.96 12.33
C ARG A 108 8.03 6.38 10.91
N HIS A 109 8.34 5.09 10.75
CA HIS A 109 8.28 4.41 9.46
C HIS A 109 6.86 4.47 8.85
N ILE A 110 5.82 4.29 9.66
CA ILE A 110 4.43 4.39 9.20
C ILE A 110 4.15 5.81 8.69
N ILE A 111 4.58 6.84 9.41
CA ILE A 111 4.40 8.24 9.00
C ILE A 111 5.09 8.49 7.65
N CYS A 112 6.37 8.16 7.52
CA CYS A 112 7.10 8.34 6.26
C CYS A 112 6.42 7.59 5.09
N SER A 113 5.96 6.36 5.34
CA SER A 113 5.26 5.56 4.33
C SER A 113 3.89 6.15 3.95
N LEU A 114 3.17 6.75 4.89
CA LEU A 114 1.89 7.41 4.63
C LEU A 114 2.08 8.72 3.85
N VAL A 115 3.13 9.48 4.16
CA VAL A 115 3.50 10.69 3.40
C VAL A 115 3.93 10.33 1.98
N ALA A 116 4.83 9.35 1.81
CA ALA A 116 5.27 8.90 0.50
C ALA A 116 4.13 8.30 -0.33
N GLY A 117 3.15 7.68 0.33
CA GLY A 117 1.95 7.14 -0.32
C GLY A 117 0.83 8.17 -0.55
N GLY A 118 1.06 9.45 -0.27
CA GLY A 118 0.08 10.53 -0.48
C GLY A 118 -1.13 10.50 0.45
N LYS A 119 -1.14 9.66 1.50
CA LYS A 119 -2.24 9.56 2.47
C LYS A 119 -2.17 10.61 3.57
N LEU A 120 -1.01 11.22 3.76
CA LEU A 120 -0.79 12.35 4.65
C LEU A 120 -0.07 13.46 3.89
N GLU A 121 -0.60 14.66 3.98
CA GLU A 121 0.02 15.85 3.42
C GLU A 121 0.86 16.58 4.46
N ARG A 122 2.00 17.11 4.02
CA ARG A 122 2.81 18.00 4.85
C ARG A 122 2.20 19.39 4.81
N LYS A 123 1.85 19.93 5.97
CA LYS A 123 1.33 21.31 6.12
C LYS A 123 2.27 22.11 7.00
N ALA A 124 2.50 23.36 6.62
CA ALA A 124 3.23 24.32 7.44
C ALA A 124 2.23 25.13 8.28
N ALA A 125 2.49 25.25 9.58
CA ALA A 125 1.72 26.12 10.47
C ALA A 125 1.93 27.61 10.13
N ARG A 126 3.15 27.97 9.70
CA ARG A 126 3.51 29.36 9.39
C ARG A 126 2.88 29.78 8.07
N ILE A 127 1.85 30.60 8.15
CA ILE A 127 1.32 31.35 7.01
C ILE A 127 2.35 32.42 6.65
N ARG A 128 2.85 32.40 5.41
CA ARG A 128 3.62 33.50 4.83
C ARG A 128 2.67 34.30 3.93
N PRO A 129 1.99 35.33 4.46
CA PRO A 129 1.10 36.12 3.63
C PRO A 129 1.92 36.84 2.55
N THR A 130 1.47 36.73 1.30
CA THR A 130 1.99 37.57 0.22
C THR A 130 1.52 38.99 0.49
N LEU A 131 2.40 39.84 1.01
CA LEU A 131 2.08 41.22 1.32
C LEU A 131 1.94 42.02 0.03
N THR A 132 0.74 42.54 -0.23
CA THR A 132 0.52 43.56 -1.25
C THR A 132 1.28 44.84 -0.89
N PRO A 133 1.58 45.73 -1.84
CA PRO A 133 2.20 47.03 -1.54
C PRO A 133 1.45 47.81 -0.46
N LYS A 134 0.11 47.78 -0.48
CA LYS A 134 -0.75 48.38 0.55
C LYS A 134 -0.50 47.77 1.94
N ASN A 135 -0.54 46.43 2.04
CA ASN A 135 -0.28 45.75 3.32
C ASN A 135 1.12 46.05 3.90
N LYS A 136 2.09 46.40 3.05
CA LYS A 136 3.42 46.82 3.50
C LYS A 136 3.37 48.23 4.08
N LEU A 137 2.71 49.17 3.40
CA LEU A 137 2.52 50.54 3.90
C LEU A 137 1.75 50.55 5.22
N ASP A 138 0.60 49.87 5.29
CA ASP A 138 -0.22 49.80 6.50
C ASP A 138 0.59 49.28 7.71
N ARG A 139 1.52 48.34 7.48
CA ARG A 139 2.41 47.82 8.51
C ARG A 139 3.48 48.82 8.94
N VAL A 140 4.03 49.59 8.01
CA VAL A 140 5.00 50.64 8.32
C VAL A 140 4.31 51.75 9.09
N GLU A 141 3.14 52.21 8.65
CA GLU A 141 2.31 53.19 9.36
C GLU A 141 2.02 52.74 10.78
N HIS A 142 1.59 51.48 10.96
CA HIS A 142 1.35 50.93 12.30
C HIS A 142 2.61 50.95 13.18
N VAL A 143 3.80 50.66 12.64
CA VAL A 143 5.05 50.69 13.42
C VAL A 143 5.45 52.13 13.77
N LEU A 144 5.21 53.09 12.88
CA LEU A 144 5.51 54.50 13.13
C LEU A 144 4.74 55.06 14.33
N ILE A 145 3.54 54.56 14.64
CA ILE A 145 2.77 54.95 15.83
C ILE A 145 3.55 54.70 17.13
N PHE A 146 4.46 53.72 17.16
CA PHE A 146 5.24 53.38 18.35
C PHE A 146 6.58 54.11 18.43
N ILE A 147 6.89 54.98 17.47
CA ILE A 147 8.12 55.77 17.44
C ILE A 147 7.75 57.19 17.83
N ASN A 148 8.46 57.75 18.80
CA ASN A 148 8.30 59.16 19.16
C ASN A 148 9.00 60.04 18.11
N ASP A 149 8.26 60.95 17.48
CA ASP A 149 8.77 61.77 16.37
C ASP A 149 9.89 62.74 16.79
N ASP A 150 9.93 63.15 18.08
CA ASP A 150 10.91 64.13 18.58
C ASP A 150 12.22 63.47 19.00
N THR A 151 12.15 62.27 19.59
CA THR A 151 13.33 61.55 20.11
C THR A 151 13.80 60.44 19.17
N LEU A 152 12.96 60.01 18.22
CA LEU A 152 13.14 58.84 17.36
C LEU A 152 13.35 57.53 18.13
N GLU A 153 12.95 57.50 19.40
CA GLU A 153 13.01 56.31 20.25
C GLU A 153 11.69 55.54 20.24
N PHE A 154 11.78 54.23 20.46
CA PHE A 154 10.61 53.35 20.48
C PHE A 154 9.95 53.41 21.87
N GLU A 155 8.67 53.74 21.92
CA GLU A 155 7.92 53.67 23.18
C GLU A 155 7.61 52.21 23.51
N PRO A 156 8.01 51.71 24.70
CA PRO A 156 7.73 50.34 25.09
C PRO A 156 6.21 50.16 25.21
N LEU A 157 5.68 49.08 24.63
CA LEU A 157 4.31 48.65 24.89
C LEU A 157 4.17 48.35 26.39
N THR A 158 3.63 49.31 27.14
CA THR A 158 3.13 49.03 28.50
C THR A 158 1.95 48.09 28.36
N MET A 159 2.14 46.83 28.76
CA MET A 159 1.06 45.85 28.92
C MET A 159 0.23 46.14 30.16
#